data_AF-A0A7C1FTD6-F1
#
_entry.id   AF-A0A7C1FTD6-F1
#
_cell.length_a   1.000
_cell.length_b   1.000
_cell.length_c   1.000
_cell.angle_alpha   90.00
_cell.angle_beta   90.00
_cell.angle_gamma   90.00
#
_symmetry.space_group_name_H-M   'P 1'
#
loop_
_entity.id
_entity.type
_entity.pdbx_description
1 polymer ?
#
loop_
_entity_poly.entity_id
_entity_poly.type
_entity_poly.pdbx_seq_one_letter_code
_entity_poly.pdbx_strand_id
1 'polypeptide(L)' 'MTLKATINKLKLVGAAAIVLIIVIVVLQNTQPVETKLLFLTVTMPNAALLFGTLIIGFAIGVLTAGYIISVAKRKRSD' A
#
# COMPACT_ATOMS: atom_id res chain seq x y z
N MET A 1 30.02 -13.67 -23.76
CA MET A 1 29.14 -12.97 -22.79
C MET A 1 28.41 -14.02 -21.98
N THR A 2 28.62 -14.09 -20.66
CA THR A 2 28.07 -15.17 -19.82
C THR A 2 26.55 -15.04 -19.71
N LEU A 3 25.80 -16.11 -19.98
CA LEU A 3 24.33 -16.16 -19.92
C LEU A 3 23.76 -15.56 -18.62
N LYS A 4 24.45 -15.79 -17.50
CA LYS A 4 24.12 -15.27 -16.17
C LYS A 4 24.10 -13.74 -16.10
N ALA A 5 25.01 -13.06 -16.80
CA ALA A 5 25.09 -11.60 -16.82
C ALA A 5 23.91 -10.98 -17.60
N THR A 6 23.46 -11.61 -18.67
CA THR A 6 22.29 -11.17 -19.45
C THR A 6 21.01 -11.28 -18.64
N ILE A 7 20.84 -12.37 -17.88
CA ILE A 7 19.68 -12.58 -16.99
C ILE A 7 19.65 -11.53 -15.86
N ASN A 8 20.79 -11.21 -15.26
CA ASN A 8 20.85 -10.18 -14.22
C ASN A 8 20.49 -8.78 -14.75
N LYS A 9 20.95 -8.42 -15.95
CA LYS A 9 20.57 -7.16 -16.61
C LYS A 9 19.07 -7.12 -16.92
N LEU A 10 18.51 -8.23 -17.42
CA LEU A 10 17.08 -8.33 -17.71
C LEU A 10 16.23 -8.21 -16.44
N LYS A 11 16.65 -8.84 -15.34
CA LYS A 11 16.00 -8.68 -14.02
C LYS A 11 16.05 -7.24 -13.52
N LEU A 12 17.18 -6.56 -13.69
CA LEU A 12 17.35 -5.16 -13.28
C LEU A 12 16.44 -4.23 -14.11
N VAL A 13 16.43 -4.40 -15.43
CA VAL A 13 15.56 -3.64 -16.34
C VAL A 13 14.09 -3.92 -16.05
N GLY A 14 13.73 -5.19 -15.81
CA GLY A 14 12.38 -5.58 -15.43
C GLY A 14 11.93 -4.96 -14.10
N ALA A 15 12.79 -4.99 -13.07
CA ALA A 15 12.50 -4.35 -11.79
C ALA A 15 12.34 -2.83 -11.93
N ALA A 16 13.22 -2.18 -12.70
CA ALA A 16 13.12 -0.75 -12.99
C ALA A 16 11.83 -0.41 -13.75
N ALA A 17 11.43 -1.23 -14.72
CA ALA A 17 10.18 -1.06 -15.45
C ALA A 17 8.95 -1.20 -14.54
N ILE A 18 8.95 -2.19 -13.63
CA ILE A 18 7.88 -2.36 -12.64
C ILE A 18 7.76 -1.14 -11.75
N VAL A 19 8.88 -0.64 -11.20
CA VAL A 19 8.89 0.58 -10.36
C VAL A 19 8.34 1.76 -11.14
N LEU A 20 8.76 1.94 -12.39
CA LEU A 20 8.29 3.03 -13.25
C LEU A 20 6.78 2.92 -13.50
N ILE A 21 6.26 1.72 -13.78
CA ILE A 21 4.82 1.48 -13.96
C ILE A 21 4.05 1.83 -12.68
N ILE A 22 4.54 1.43 -11.50
CA ILE A 22 3.90 1.76 -10.22
C ILE A 22 3.83 3.29 -10.05
N VAL A 23 4.92 4.01 -10.30
CA VAL A 23 4.94 5.47 -10.23
C VAL A 23 3.94 6.09 -11.21
N ILE A 24 3.90 5.61 -12.45
CA ILE A 24 2.95 6.08 -13.46
C ILE A 24 1.51 5.83 -13.01
N VAL A 25 1.19 4.64 -12.49
CA VAL A 25 -0.15 4.31 -11.99
C VAL A 25 -0.52 5.24 -10.83
N VAL A 26 0.40 5.49 -9.89
CA VAL A 26 0.15 6.41 -8.77
C VAL A 26 -0.12 7.83 -9.27
N LEU A 27 0.71 8.34 -10.18
CA LEU A 27 0.54 9.68 -10.78
C LEU A 27 -0.71 9.78 -11.65
N GLN A 28 -1.09 8.74 -12.38
CA GLN A 28 -2.36 8.72 -13.12
C GLN A 28 -3.56 8.70 -12.16
N ASN A 29 -3.42 8.02 -11.02
CA ASN A 29 -4.45 8.01 -9.98
C ASN A 29 -4.45 9.29 -9.12
N THR A 30 -3.64 10.33 -9.42
CA THR A 30 -3.81 11.64 -8.78
C THR A 30 -4.91 12.48 -9.42
N GLN A 31 -5.71 11.91 -10.32
CA GLN A 31 -6.91 12.59 -10.83
C GLN A 31 -7.79 13.04 -9.65
N PRO A 32 -8.20 14.32 -9.63
CA PRO A 32 -9.05 14.85 -8.57
C PRO A 32 -10.43 14.22 -8.67
N VAL A 33 -10.87 13.57 -7.60
CA VAL A 33 -12.19 12.95 -7.50
C VAL A 33 -12.97 13.67 -6.43
N GLU A 34 -14.25 13.89 -6.68
CA GLU A 34 -15.16 14.37 -5.65
C GLU A 34 -15.53 13.24 -4.70
N THR A 35 -15.16 13.40 -3.44
CA THR A 35 -15.52 12.45 -2.39
C THR A 35 -16.54 13.03 -1.44
N LYS A 36 -17.69 12.36 -1.33
CA LYS A 36 -18.76 12.71 -0.40
C LYS A 36 -18.62 11.88 0.88
N LEU A 37 -17.99 12.49 1.89
CA LEU A 37 -17.84 11.94 3.23
C LEU A 37 -19.06 12.33 4.07
N LEU A 38 -20.13 11.51 4.05
CA LEU A 38 -21.39 11.61 4.84
C LEU A 38 -22.12 12.99 4.84
N PHE A 39 -21.46 14.08 5.25
CA PHE A 39 -21.94 15.47 5.20
C PHE A 39 -20.92 16.46 4.57
N LEU A 40 -19.75 15.99 4.14
CA LEU A 40 -18.65 16.81 3.64
C LEU A 40 -18.25 16.36 2.23
N THR A 41 -18.27 17.28 1.26
CA THR A 41 -17.72 17.02 -0.07
C THR A 41 -16.30 17.56 -0.14
N VAL A 42 -15.33 16.69 -0.30
CA VAL A 42 -13.91 17.04 -0.45
C VAL A 42 -13.43 16.57 -1.81
N THR A 43 -12.84 17.48 -2.58
CA THR A 43 -12.13 17.13 -3.81
C THR A 43 -10.70 16.74 -3.46
N MET A 44 -10.34 15.48 -3.68
CA MET A 44 -8.98 15.02 -3.42
C MET A 44 -8.52 14.01 -4.48
N PRO A 45 -7.19 13.86 -4.66
CA PRO A 45 -6.65 12.87 -5.59
C PRO A 45 -7.05 11.44 -5.19
N ASN A 46 -7.44 10.58 -6.16
CA ASN A 46 -7.84 9.19 -5.90
C ASN A 46 -6.74 8.40 -5.15
N ALA A 47 -5.47 8.60 -5.52
CA ALA A 47 -4.35 7.99 -4.85
C ALA A 47 -4.29 8.34 -3.35
N ALA A 48 -4.55 9.61 -2.99
CA ALA A 48 -4.54 10.04 -1.60
C ALA A 48 -5.64 9.34 -0.79
N LEU A 49 -6.80 9.12 -1.40
CA LEU A 49 -7.89 8.33 -0.84
C LEU A 49 -7.52 6.87 -0.61
N LEU A 50 -6.97 6.21 -1.63
CA LEU A 50 -6.59 4.80 -1.55
C LEU A 50 -5.49 4.56 -0.53
N PHE A 51 -4.44 5.39 -0.54
CA PHE A 51 -3.36 5.27 0.44
C PHE A 51 -3.83 5.67 1.85
N GLY A 52 -4.64 6.72 1.98
CA GLY A 52 -5.20 7.13 3.27
C GLY A 52 -6.06 6.03 3.89
N THR A 53 -6.99 5.47 3.12
CA THR A 53 -7.86 4.37 3.58
C THR A 53 -7.06 3.10 3.89
N LEU A 54 -6.06 2.76 3.08
CA LEU A 54 -5.15 1.63 3.34
C LEU A 54 -4.38 1.80 4.64
N ILE A 55 -3.76 2.97 4.87
CA ILE A 55 -2.97 3.23 6.08
C ILE A 55 -3.86 3.14 7.32
N ILE A 56 -5.04 3.77 7.28
CA ILE A 56 -5.99 3.75 8.40
C ILE A 56 -6.44 2.32 8.69
N GLY A 57 -6.89 1.59 7.66
CA GLY A 57 -7.34 0.21 7.80
C GLY A 57 -6.24 -0.72 8.30
N PHE A 58 -5.02 -0.60 7.76
CA PHE A 58 -3.86 -1.39 8.16
C PHE A 58 -3.46 -1.12 9.61
N ALA A 59 -3.38 0.15 10.02
CA ALA A 59 -3.04 0.53 11.39
C ALA A 59 -4.07 -0.04 12.38
N ILE A 60 -5.37 0.12 12.11
CA ILE A 60 -6.44 -0.44 12.94
C ILE A 60 -6.32 -1.98 13.02
N GLY A 61 -6.08 -2.64 11.88
CA GLY A 61 -5.91 -4.08 11.81
C GLY A 61 -4.74 -4.59 12.64
N VAL A 62 -3.55 -3.96 12.50
CA VAL A 62 -2.35 -4.31 13.27
C VAL A 62 -2.55 -4.11 14.76
N LEU A 63 -3.14 -2.99 15.18
CA LEU A 63 -3.41 -2.71 16.59
C LEU A 63 -4.40 -3.73 17.17
N THR A 64 -5.46 -4.06 16.43
CA THR A 64 -6.47 -5.04 16.85
C THR A 64 -5.87 -6.44 16.97
N ALA A 65 -5.09 -6.88 15.98
CA ALA A 65 -4.41 -8.17 16.01
C ALA A 65 -3.41 -8.24 17.17
N GLY A 66 -2.61 -7.19 17.37
CA GLY A 66 -1.69 -7.08 18.49
C GLY A 66 -2.40 -7.16 19.84
N TYR A 67 -3.53 -6.47 19.99
CA TYR A 67 -4.37 -6.55 21.20
C TYR A 67 -4.87 -7.96 21.45
N ILE A 68 -5.49 -8.61 20.45
CA ILE A 68 -6.01 -9.99 20.58
C ILE A 68 -4.91 -10.97 20.96
N ILE A 69 -3.74 -10.89 20.32
CA ILE A 69 -2.59 -11.76 20.62
C ILE A 69 -2.09 -11.50 22.06
N SER A 70 -2.00 -10.24 22.48
CA SER A 70 -1.55 -9.88 23.83
C SER A 70 -2.47 -10.42 24.92
N VAL A 71 -3.79 -10.37 24.69
CA VAL A 71 -4.81 -10.91 25.61
C VAL A 71 -4.75 -12.44 25.63
N ALA A 72 -4.63 -13.09 24.47
CA ALA A 72 -4.52 -14.55 24.38
C ALA A 72 -3.26 -15.08 25.09
N LYS A 73 -2.15 -14.32 25.04
CA LYS A 73 -0.90 -14.68 25.72
C LYS A 73 -1.02 -14.59 27.25
N ARG A 74 -1.74 -13.59 27.79
CA ARG A 74 -1.98 -13.45 29.24
C ARG A 74 -2.80 -14.62 29.78
N LYS A 75 -3.89 -14.99 29.10
CA LYS A 75 -4.80 -16.09 29.53
C LYS A 75 -4.16 -17.48 29.55
N ARG A 76 -3.04 -17.69 28.84
CA ARG A 76 -2.32 -18.98 28.80
C ARG A 76 -1.25 -19.10 29.89
N SER A 77 -0.93 -18.00 30.56
CA SER A 77 0.09 -17.94 31.62
C SER A 77 -0.52 -18.01 33.03
N ASP A 78 -1.86 -18.03 33.12
CA ASP A 78 -2.67 -18.31 34.30
C ASP A 78 -3.21 -19.76 34.23
#